data_AF-A0A933R1X9-F1
#
_entry.id   AF-A0A933R1X9-F1
#
_cell.length_a   1.000
_cell.length_b   1.000
_cell.length_c   1.000
_cell.angle_alpha   90.00
_cell.angle_beta   90.00
_cell.angle_gamma   90.00
#
_symmetry.space_group_name_H-M   'P 1'
#
loop_
_entity.id
_entity.type
_entity.pdbx_description
1 polymer ?
#
loop_
_entity_poly.entity_id
_entity_poly.type
_entity_poly.pdbx_seq_one_letter_code
_entity_poly.pdbx_strand_id
1 'polypeptide(L)'
;MKTGLGDIVNPLRAGTLACALLLSVYFAILTLVSGWDFARTQFATFWYFVVALAVGFGIQIGLYSYLRRIANHVDASGKVVTVSGATSTGAMISCCAHYLTNVLPVLGATGAIAFIAQYQTELFWVGIGFNLAGMLYVGTKVVQATKHMTLMRTQ
;
A
#
# COMPACT_ATOMS: atom_id res chain seq x y z
N MET A 1 5.72 -18.85 24.60
CA MET A 1 5.17 -19.38 23.34
C MET A 1 6.34 -19.75 22.46
N LYS A 2 6.48 -21.01 22.03
CA LYS A 2 7.29 -21.33 20.85
C LYS A 2 6.59 -20.63 19.69
N THR A 3 7.21 -19.60 19.11
CA THR A 3 6.75 -19.04 17.83
C THR A 3 6.70 -20.21 16.86
N GLY A 4 5.50 -20.69 16.56
CA GLY A 4 5.35 -21.77 15.61
C GLY A 4 5.85 -21.24 14.27
N LEU A 5 6.55 -22.05 13.49
CA LEU A 5 6.97 -21.70 12.13
C LEU A 5 5.78 -21.10 11.32
N GLY A 6 4.55 -21.56 11.60
CA GLY A 6 3.29 -21.06 11.02
C GLY A 6 2.89 -19.61 11.35
N ASP A 7 3.38 -19.03 12.45
CA ASP A 7 3.07 -17.65 12.85
C ASP A 7 3.79 -16.62 11.96
N ILE A 8 4.91 -17.02 11.36
CA ILE A 8 5.75 -16.18 10.48
C ILE A 8 5.55 -16.57 9.01
N VAL A 9 5.34 -17.85 8.71
CA VAL A 9 5.14 -18.35 7.34
C VAL A 9 3.90 -17.75 6.68
N ASN A 10 2.79 -17.61 7.40
CA ASN A 10 1.57 -17.05 6.82
C ASN A 10 1.70 -15.56 6.46
N PRO A 11 2.22 -14.69 7.33
CA PRO A 11 2.56 -13.32 6.96
C PRO A 11 3.52 -13.20 5.79
N LEU A 12 4.56 -14.04 5.75
CA LEU A 12 5.52 -14.03 4.66
C LEU A 12 4.88 -14.44 3.32
N ARG A 13 4.02 -15.46 3.33
CA ARG A 13 3.22 -15.86 2.16
C ARG A 13 2.28 -14.74 1.70
N ALA A 14 1.63 -14.05 2.64
CA ALA A 14 0.76 -12.93 2.30
C ALA A 14 1.53 -11.79 1.64
N GLY A 15 2.69 -11.41 2.18
CA GLY A 15 3.54 -10.36 1.63
C GLY A 15 4.13 -10.70 0.25
N THR A 16 4.60 -11.94 0.07
CA THR A 16 5.12 -12.41 -1.23
C THR A 16 4.03 -12.46 -2.30
N LEU A 17 2.83 -12.96 -1.97
CA LEU A 17 1.68 -12.94 -2.89
C LEU A 17 1.25 -11.51 -3.23
N ALA A 18 1.26 -10.59 -2.26
CA ALA A 18 0.92 -9.19 -2.51
C ALA A 18 1.91 -8.50 -3.44
N CYS A 19 3.22 -8.74 -3.26
CA CYS A 19 4.26 -8.25 -4.16
C CYS A 19 4.09 -8.80 -5.58
N ALA A 20 3.91 -10.11 -5.72
CA ALA A 20 3.71 -10.76 -7.02
C ALA A 20 2.44 -10.26 -7.73
N LEU A 21 1.33 -10.12 -6.99
CA LEU A 21 0.07 -9.60 -7.52
C LEU A 21 0.22 -8.15 -8.00
N LEU A 22 0.88 -7.31 -7.21
CA LEU A 22 1.10 -5.90 -7.57
C LEU A 22 1.93 -5.77 -8.84
N LEU A 23 3.02 -6.53 -8.97
CA LEU A 23 3.83 -6.57 -10.20
C LEU A 23 3.03 -7.10 -11.38
N SER A 24 2.22 -8.14 -11.18
CA SER A 24 1.36 -8.70 -12.23
C SER A 24 0.34 -7.68 -12.72
N VAL A 25 -0.31 -6.95 -11.80
CA VAL A 25 -1.24 -5.87 -12.14
C VAL A 25 -0.53 -4.74 -12.88
N TYR A 26 0.66 -4.33 -12.46
CA TYR A 26 1.49 -3.34 -13.16
C TYR A 26 1.73 -3.75 -14.62
N PHE A 27 2.24 -4.95 -14.85
CA PHE A 27 2.50 -5.43 -16.22
C PHE A 27 1.23 -5.60 -17.04
N ALA A 28 0.14 -6.11 -16.44
CA ALA A 28 -1.14 -6.27 -17.11
C ALA A 28 -1.68 -4.92 -17.59
N ILE A 29 -1.72 -3.91 -16.72
CA ILE A 29 -2.23 -2.58 -17.07
C ILE A 29 -1.38 -1.96 -18.18
N LEU A 30 -0.04 -1.92 -18.03
CA LEU A 30 0.82 -1.30 -19.05
C LEU A 30 0.71 -2.01 -20.40
N THR A 31 0.60 -3.35 -20.39
CA THR A 31 0.47 -4.14 -21.63
C THR A 31 -0.87 -3.88 -22.31
N LEU A 32 -1.97 -3.83 -21.55
CA LEU A 32 -3.31 -3.61 -22.10
C LEU A 32 -3.50 -2.18 -22.62
N VAL A 33 -2.90 -1.19 -21.97
CA VAL A 33 -3.07 0.23 -22.31
C VAL A 33 -2.11 0.68 -23.40
N SER A 34 -0.86 0.21 -23.38
CA SER A 34 0.23 0.77 -24.20
C SER A 34 1.02 -0.30 -24.97
N GLY A 35 0.70 -1.58 -24.81
CA GLY A 35 1.36 -2.68 -25.49
C GLY A 35 2.58 -3.24 -24.73
N TRP A 36 2.97 -4.46 -25.11
CA TRP A 36 4.03 -5.23 -24.43
C TRP A 36 5.42 -4.59 -24.55
N ASP A 37 5.77 -4.04 -25.72
CA ASP A 37 7.07 -3.38 -25.92
C ASP A 37 7.22 -2.13 -25.05
N PHE A 38 6.14 -1.37 -24.89
CA PHE A 38 6.12 -0.24 -23.98
C PHE A 38 6.28 -0.70 -22.52
N ALA A 39 5.54 -1.72 -22.09
CA ALA A 39 5.62 -2.26 -20.73
C ALA A 39 7.04 -2.73 -20.37
N ARG A 40 7.71 -3.48 -21.26
CA ARG A 40 9.09 -3.94 -21.05
C ARG A 40 10.07 -2.78 -20.99
N THR A 41 9.97 -1.82 -21.90
CA THR A 41 10.90 -0.68 -21.95
C THR A 41 10.73 0.21 -20.72
N GLN A 42 9.49 0.49 -20.31
CA GLN A 42 9.21 1.24 -19.09
C GLN A 42 9.74 0.53 -17.85
N PHE A 43 9.50 -0.78 -17.74
CA PHE A 43 10.03 -1.55 -16.62
C PHE A 43 11.56 -1.53 -16.62
N ALA A 44 12.23 -1.78 -17.75
CA ALA A 44 13.69 -1.77 -17.83
C ALA A 44 14.31 -0.42 -17.42
N THR A 45 13.64 0.69 -17.71
CA THR A 45 14.08 2.02 -17.30
C THR A 45 13.87 2.27 -15.81
N PHE A 46 12.74 1.85 -15.24
CA PHE A 46 12.33 2.20 -13.88
C PHE A 46 12.31 1.03 -12.88
N TRP A 47 12.92 -0.10 -13.22
CA TRP A 47 12.77 -1.35 -12.46
C TRP A 47 13.18 -1.19 -11.00
N TYR A 48 14.21 -0.41 -10.70
CA TYR A 48 14.67 -0.14 -9.33
C TYR A 48 13.55 0.47 -8.47
N PHE A 49 12.82 1.45 -9.02
CA PHE A 49 11.67 2.08 -8.34
C PHE A 49 10.51 1.12 -8.19
N VAL A 50 10.15 0.42 -9.28
CA VAL A 50 9.00 -0.51 -9.32
C VAL A 50 9.22 -1.66 -8.34
N VAL A 51 10.41 -2.26 -8.34
CA VAL A 51 10.77 -3.35 -7.43
C VAL A 51 10.84 -2.86 -5.98
N ALA A 52 11.44 -1.69 -5.72
CA ALA A 52 11.49 -1.13 -4.36
C ALA A 52 10.09 -0.89 -3.79
N LEU A 53 9.19 -0.31 -4.58
CA LEU A 53 7.79 -0.09 -4.20
C LEU A 53 7.04 -1.41 -3.98
N ALA A 54 7.24 -2.40 -4.85
CA ALA A 54 6.57 -3.69 -4.76
C ALA A 54 7.03 -4.50 -3.54
N VAL A 55 8.34 -4.54 -3.28
CA VAL A 55 8.91 -5.18 -2.10
C VAL A 55 8.43 -4.47 -0.84
N GLY A 56 8.48 -3.14 -0.81
CA GLY A 56 8.03 -2.36 0.34
C GLY A 56 6.54 -2.57 0.65
N PHE A 57 5.69 -2.61 -0.38
CA PHE A 57 4.28 -2.97 -0.24
C PHE A 57 4.10 -4.41 0.28
N GLY A 58 4.85 -5.37 -0.25
CA GLY A 58 4.84 -6.76 0.24
C GLY A 58 5.20 -6.86 1.74
N ILE A 59 6.22 -6.11 2.18
CA ILE A 59 6.61 -6.03 3.60
C ILE A 59 5.47 -5.44 4.42
N GLN A 60 4.85 -4.33 3.97
CA GLN A 60 3.70 -3.72 4.67
C GLN A 60 2.54 -4.71 4.84
N ILE A 61 2.19 -5.46 3.80
CA ILE A 61 1.12 -6.47 3.87
C ILE A 61 1.49 -7.62 4.81
N GLY A 62 2.73 -8.10 4.76
CA GLY A 62 3.23 -9.11 5.69
C GLY A 62 3.11 -8.64 7.14
N LEU A 63 3.61 -7.44 7.43
CA LEU A 63 3.60 -6.85 8.76
C LEU A 63 2.18 -6.58 9.27
N TYR A 64 1.30 -6.09 8.40
CA TYR A 64 -0.12 -5.89 8.72
C TYR A 64 -0.84 -7.21 8.99
N SER A 65 -0.58 -8.25 8.19
CA SER A 65 -1.20 -9.57 8.40
C SER A 65 -0.75 -10.22 9.71
N TYR A 66 0.52 -10.02 10.10
CA TYR A 66 1.02 -10.42 11.41
C TYR A 66 0.36 -9.62 12.54
N LEU A 67 0.31 -8.29 12.42
CA LEU A 67 -0.36 -7.42 13.38
C LEU A 67 -1.82 -7.82 13.58
N ARG A 68 -2.56 -8.08 12.49
CA ARG A 68 -3.96 -8.47 12.53
C ARG A 68 -4.17 -9.81 13.23
N ARG A 69 -3.26 -10.77 13.05
CA ARG A 69 -3.31 -12.06 13.76
C ARG A 69 -3.14 -11.87 15.26
N ILE A 70 -2.15 -11.07 15.67
CA ILE A 70 -1.92 -10.72 17.07
C ILE A 70 -3.13 -9.98 17.65
N ALA A 71 -3.62 -8.96 16.96
CA ALA A 71 -4.76 -8.16 17.42
C ALA A 71 -6.04 -9.00 17.55
N ASN A 72 -6.28 -9.95 16.63
CA ASN A 72 -7.40 -10.87 16.73
C ASN A 72 -7.28 -11.86 17.92
N HIS A 73 -6.12 -11.97 18.57
CA HIS A 73 -5.93 -12.73 19.81
C HIS A 73 -6.04 -11.86 21.07
N VAL A 74 -6.12 -10.52 20.96
CA VAL A 74 -6.07 -9.56 22.08
C VAL A 74 -7.32 -8.66 22.09
N ASP A 75 -8.50 -9.22 21.81
CA ASP A 75 -9.79 -8.52 21.80
C ASP A 75 -10.10 -7.54 20.65
N ALA A 76 -11.37 -7.57 20.27
CA ALA A 76 -11.96 -6.92 19.12
C ALA A 76 -12.06 -5.39 19.26
N SER A 77 -11.06 -4.63 18.79
CA SER A 77 -11.21 -3.16 18.66
C SER A 77 -10.30 -2.56 17.58
N GLY A 78 -10.58 -2.87 16.31
CA GLY A 78 -9.80 -2.34 15.17
C GLY A 78 -10.63 -1.88 13.98
N LYS A 79 -11.96 -1.93 14.08
CA LYS A 79 -12.85 -1.85 12.91
C LYS A 79 -13.62 -0.53 12.76
N VAL A 80 -13.63 0.33 13.78
CA VAL A 80 -14.54 1.51 13.80
C VAL A 80 -13.81 2.83 13.50
N VAL A 81 -12.55 2.97 13.92
CA VAL A 81 -11.83 4.27 13.79
C VAL A 81 -11.34 4.56 12.36
N THR A 82 -10.99 3.53 11.57
CA THR A 82 -10.48 3.73 10.19
C THR A 82 -11.58 3.96 9.15
N VAL A 83 -12.78 3.41 9.39
CA VAL A 83 -13.92 3.56 8.47
C VAL A 83 -14.57 4.93 8.61
N SER A 84 -14.73 5.44 9.84
CA SER A 84 -15.45 6.69 10.08
C SER A 84 -14.72 7.94 9.60
N GLY A 85 -13.38 7.94 9.60
CA GLY A 85 -12.57 9.07 9.12
C GLY A 85 -12.59 9.22 7.59
N ALA A 86 -12.48 8.10 6.86
CA ALA A 86 -12.51 8.09 5.40
C ALA A 86 -13.88 8.51 4.83
N THR A 87 -14.98 8.14 5.51
CA THR A 87 -16.34 8.49 5.10
C THR A 87 -16.65 9.98 5.26
N SER A 88 -16.16 10.65 6.31
CA SER A 88 -16.38 12.10 6.51
C SER A 88 -15.59 12.96 5.53
N THR A 89 -14.32 12.62 5.25
CA THR A 89 -13.53 13.31 4.23
C THR A 89 -14.09 13.06 2.83
N GLY A 90 -14.54 11.83 2.54
CA GLY A 90 -15.20 11.49 1.27
C GLY A 90 -16.50 12.26 1.05
N ALA A 91 -17.34 12.40 2.08
CA ALA A 91 -18.58 13.17 1.99
C ALA A 91 -18.32 14.67 1.74
N MET A 92 -17.30 15.25 2.38
CA MET A 92 -16.94 16.65 2.22
C MET A 92 -16.35 16.93 0.83
N ILE A 93 -15.45 16.07 0.34
CA ILE A 93 -14.89 16.15 -1.03
C ILE A 93 -15.98 15.94 -2.08
N SER A 94 -16.89 14.97 -1.88
CA SER A 94 -18.01 14.72 -2.79
C SER A 94 -18.94 15.93 -2.93
N CYS A 95 -19.18 16.65 -1.83
CA CYS A 95 -20.00 17.86 -1.84
C CYS A 95 -19.30 19.01 -2.59
N CYS A 96 -17.98 19.16 -2.43
CA CYS A 96 -17.22 20.24 -3.08
C CYS A 96 -16.87 19.95 -4.56
N ALA A 97 -16.72 18.67 -4.93
CA ALA A 97 -16.22 18.28 -6.25
C ALA A 97 -17.27 18.41 -7.38
N HIS A 98 -18.56 18.46 -7.06
CA HIS A 98 -19.61 18.55 -8.09
C HIS A 98 -19.57 19.86 -8.90
N TYR A 99 -18.97 20.92 -8.35
CA TYR A 99 -18.89 22.22 -9.03
C TYR A 99 -17.77 22.27 -10.09
N LEU A 100 -16.85 21.30 -10.06
CA LEU A 100 -15.63 21.30 -10.85
C LEU A 100 -15.72 20.42 -12.12
N THR A 101 -16.79 19.65 -12.29
CA THR A 101 -16.89 18.54 -13.25
C THR A 101 -17.25 18.93 -14.69
N ASN A 102 -17.64 20.17 -14.98
CA ASN A 102 -18.12 20.53 -16.33
C ASN A 102 -17.02 20.96 -17.33
N VAL A 103 -15.79 21.22 -16.89
CA VAL A 103 -14.70 21.70 -17.77
C VAL A 103 -13.39 20.92 -17.56
N LEU A 104 -13.17 20.35 -16.36
CA LEU A 104 -11.97 19.60 -16.02
C LEU A 104 -11.80 18.19 -16.63
N PRO A 105 -12.80 17.41 -17.06
CA PRO A 105 -12.58 15.99 -17.35
C PRO A 105 -11.59 15.72 -18.49
N VAL A 106 -11.62 16.52 -19.56
CA VAL A 106 -10.77 16.30 -20.74
C VAL A 106 -9.41 16.99 -20.59
N LEU A 107 -9.40 18.27 -20.20
CA LEU A 107 -8.15 19.03 -20.00
C LEU A 107 -7.41 18.63 -18.73
N GLY A 108 -8.13 18.24 -17.68
CA GLY A 108 -7.58 17.72 -16.45
C GLY A 108 -7.03 16.31 -16.61
N ALA A 109 -7.66 15.44 -17.42
CA ALA A 109 -7.10 14.12 -17.71
C ALA A 109 -5.82 14.24 -18.55
N THR A 110 -5.82 15.02 -19.64
CA THR A 110 -4.61 15.21 -20.46
C THR A 110 -3.51 15.96 -19.71
N GLY A 111 -3.87 16.98 -18.92
CA GLY A 111 -2.95 17.70 -18.05
C GLY A 111 -2.36 16.82 -16.95
N ALA A 112 -3.17 15.97 -16.31
CA ALA A 112 -2.69 15.02 -15.31
C ALA A 112 -1.77 13.97 -15.92
N ILE A 113 -2.11 13.42 -17.10
CA ILE A 113 -1.26 12.46 -17.81
C ILE A 113 0.08 13.10 -18.17
N ALA A 114 0.07 14.31 -18.71
CA ALA A 114 1.30 15.05 -19.06
C ALA A 114 2.14 15.35 -17.81
N PHE A 115 1.51 15.81 -16.72
CA PHE A 115 2.20 16.06 -15.45
C PHE A 115 2.81 14.78 -14.87
N ILE A 116 2.04 13.69 -14.82
CA ILE A 116 2.52 12.39 -14.34
C ILE A 116 3.69 11.89 -15.18
N ALA A 117 3.63 12.06 -16.50
CA ALA A 117 4.72 11.66 -17.40
C ALA A 117 5.98 12.53 -17.23
N GLN A 118 5.82 13.85 -17.05
CA GLN A 118 6.95 14.78 -16.88
C GLN A 118 7.63 14.64 -15.51
N TYR A 119 6.86 14.37 -14.45
CA TYR A 119 7.35 14.27 -13.07
C TYR A 119 7.40 12.83 -12.55
N GLN A 120 7.38 11.84 -13.44
CA GLN A 120 7.28 10.42 -13.08
C GLN A 120 8.34 9.98 -12.06
N THR A 121 9.60 10.38 -12.26
CA THR A 121 10.71 10.06 -11.35
C THR A 121 10.54 10.70 -9.98
N GLU A 122 10.12 11.97 -9.93
CA GLU A 122 9.86 12.68 -8.67
C GLU A 122 8.69 12.04 -7.91
N LEU A 123 7.64 11.65 -8.64
CA LEU A 123 6.50 10.93 -8.08
C LEU A 123 6.91 9.55 -7.55
N PHE A 124 7.85 8.85 -8.18
CA PHE A 124 8.40 7.61 -7.63
C PHE A 124 9.15 7.82 -6.33
N TRP A 125 9.97 8.87 -6.22
CA TRP A 125 10.65 9.20 -4.96
C TRP A 125 9.68 9.52 -3.84
N VAL A 126 8.66 10.33 -4.12
CA VAL A 126 7.58 10.62 -3.17
C VAL A 126 6.87 9.33 -2.77
N GLY A 127 6.56 8.46 -3.74
CA GLY A 127 5.96 7.15 -3.51
C GLY A 127 6.81 6.25 -2.60
N ILE A 128 8.13 6.20 -2.82
CA ILE A 128 9.06 5.46 -1.95
C ILE A 128 9.05 6.04 -0.54
N GLY A 129 9.05 7.37 -0.40
CA GLY A 129 8.95 8.05 0.89
C GLY A 129 7.69 7.65 1.67
N PHE A 130 6.52 7.67 1.02
CA PHE A 130 5.27 7.22 1.63
C PHE A 130 5.26 5.71 1.93
N ASN A 131 5.86 4.89 1.07
CA ASN A 131 5.98 3.45 1.29
C ASN A 131 6.85 3.15 2.52
N LEU A 132 7.98 3.83 2.65
CA LEU A 132 8.84 3.72 3.84
C LEU A 132 8.12 4.20 5.10
N ALA A 133 7.45 5.36 5.05
CA ALA A 133 6.69 5.90 6.18
C ALA A 133 5.59 4.93 6.64
N GLY A 134 4.81 4.37 5.70
CA GLY A 134 3.79 3.36 6.00
C GLY A 134 4.38 2.09 6.59
N MET A 135 5.54 1.64 6.10
CA MET A 135 6.24 0.46 6.63
C MET A 135 6.69 0.67 8.07
N LEU A 136 7.32 1.82 8.37
CA LEU A 136 7.76 2.18 9.71
C LEU A 136 6.58 2.31 10.69
N TYR A 137 5.47 2.89 10.24
CA TYR A 137 4.26 3.03 11.04
C TYR A 137 3.70 1.66 11.46
N VAL A 138 3.47 0.76 10.50
CA VAL A 138 2.93 -0.58 10.77
C VAL A 138 3.92 -1.39 11.61
N GLY A 139 5.23 -1.25 11.37
CA GLY A 139 6.27 -1.92 12.16
C GLY A 139 6.28 -1.48 13.62
N THR A 140 6.11 -0.18 13.87
CA THR A 140 6.00 0.35 15.23
C THR A 140 4.80 -0.24 15.96
N LYS A 141 3.66 -0.40 15.27
CA LYS A 141 2.45 -1.04 15.83
C LYS A 141 2.67 -2.52 16.13
N VAL A 142 3.38 -3.25 15.27
CA VAL A 142 3.75 -4.65 15.52
C VAL A 142 4.63 -4.79 16.76
N VAL A 143 5.64 -3.94 16.90
CA VAL A 143 6.53 -3.96 18.08
C VAL A 143 5.75 -3.65 19.35
N GLN A 144 4.89 -2.63 19.33
CA GLN A 144 4.03 -2.28 20.47
C GLN A 144 3.11 -3.45 20.86
N ALA A 145 2.37 -4.03 19.91
CA ALA A 145 1.45 -5.14 20.18
C ALA A 145 2.20 -6.37 20.74
N THR A 146 3.39 -6.67 20.22
CA THR A 146 4.22 -7.79 20.70
C THR A 146 4.72 -7.57 22.12
N LYS A 147 5.11 -6.34 22.49
CA LYS A 147 5.50 -5.99 23.86
C LYS A 147 4.35 -6.13 24.84
N HIS A 148 3.16 -5.60 24.51
CA HIS A 148 1.97 -5.70 25.37
C HIS A 148 1.59 -7.16 25.67
N MET A 149 1.60 -8.04 24.67
CA MET A 149 1.36 -9.47 24.89
C MET A 149 2.40 -10.14 25.79
N THR A 150 3.66 -9.68 25.73
CA THR A 150 4.73 -10.25 26.56
C THR A 150 4.59 -9.85 28.02
N LEU A 151 4.16 -8.61 28.28
CA LEU A 151 3.94 -8.09 29.63
C LEU A 151 2.72 -8.72 30.32
N MET A 152 1.62 -8.97 29.60
CA MET A 152 0.45 -9.68 30.15
C MET A 152 0.73 -11.14 30.51
N ARG A 153 1.80 -11.74 29.98
CA ARG A 153 2.20 -13.13 30.31
C ARG A 153 2.96 -13.23 31.64
N THR A 154 3.61 -12.15 32.05
CA THR A 154 4.47 -12.11 33.25
C THR A 154 3.73 -11.66 34.51
N GLN A 155 2.43 -11.37 34.39
CA GLN A 155 1.48 -11.18 35.50
C GLN A 155 0.68 -12.47 35.65
#